data_AF-A0A6N7Y5L1-F1
#
_entry.id   AF-A0A6N7Y5L1-F1
#
_cell.length_a   1.000
_cell.length_b   1.000
_cell.length_c   1.000
_cell.angle_alpha   90.00
_cell.angle_beta   90.00
_cell.angle_gamma   90.00
#
_symmetry.space_group_name_H-M   'P 1'
#
loop_
_entity.id
_entity.type
_entity.pdbx_description
1 polymer ?
#
loop_
_entity_poly.entity_id
_entity_poly.type
_entity_poly.pdbx_seq_one_letter_code
_entity_poly.pdbx_strand_id
1 'polypeptide(L)'
;MTVRPRPVRRLAALLALVWASTTLAACGLGAGATPTDTRLTITQDFGTKVLDERDDPQSRGADTVMRLLQRNAKVQTRYGGGFVQSIDGVAGGTRDGRPVDWFFYVNGVLSQEGATSYEVKEGDHVWWDHHDWGLTNDVPAVVGTYPEPFVHGVEGKRLPVRVECVELESTTCDAVRDRLVSLGIVVGKGGLQRSLAAETIRVIVGRYEQIRADKTVRQLEQGPKVSGVYARPAADGRSIAVLDPRGRTTRTLGPGAGLVAAVRVDDAPPVWVLTGTDDTGLRAATSALDPATLARKFAYASGGGAPDGGLGLPEVPTTAAPATP
;
A
#
# COMPACT_ATOMS: atom_id res chain seq x y z
N MET A 1 -70.11 -47.31 66.73
CA MET A 1 -69.11 -48.31 67.19
C MET A 1 -67.95 -48.32 66.21
N THR A 2 -66.76 -48.02 66.72
CA THR A 2 -65.45 -48.63 66.37
C THR A 2 -64.93 -48.53 64.92
N VAL A 3 -63.69 -48.17 64.60
CA VAL A 3 -62.45 -47.88 65.34
C VAL A 3 -61.51 -47.14 64.35
N ARG A 4 -60.87 -46.05 64.81
CA ARG A 4 -59.66 -45.38 64.25
C ARG A 4 -58.43 -46.31 64.36
N PRO A 5 -57.15 -46.00 64.01
CA PRO A 5 -56.53 -44.72 63.60
C PRO A 5 -55.45 -44.84 62.45
N ARG A 6 -55.15 -43.75 61.71
CA ARG A 6 -53.93 -42.85 61.71
C ARG A 6 -52.65 -43.44 61.07
N PRO A 7 -51.65 -42.63 60.62
CA PRO A 7 -51.41 -41.19 60.85
C PRO A 7 -51.17 -40.34 59.58
N VAL A 8 -51.58 -39.06 59.55
CA VAL A 8 -50.85 -37.83 59.97
C VAL A 8 -49.58 -37.51 59.16
N ARG A 9 -49.67 -36.47 58.31
CA ARG A 9 -48.91 -35.19 58.36
C ARG A 9 -49.41 -34.32 57.18
N ARG A 10 -50.18 -33.24 57.42
CA ARG A 10 -49.73 -31.84 57.65
C ARG A 10 -48.83 -31.34 56.53
N LEU A 11 -48.93 -30.15 55.97
CA LEU A 11 -49.92 -29.05 55.86
C LEU A 11 -49.21 -28.01 54.97
N ALA A 12 -49.96 -27.17 54.26
CA ALA A 12 -49.57 -25.83 53.78
C ALA A 12 -48.53 -25.69 52.63
N ALA A 13 -49.06 -25.41 51.45
CA ALA A 13 -49.09 -24.09 50.79
C ALA A 13 -47.81 -23.22 50.64
N LEU A 14 -47.61 -22.80 49.37
CA LEU A 14 -47.08 -21.53 48.83
C LEU A 14 -45.57 -21.39 48.49
N LEU A 15 -45.34 -21.21 47.18
CA LEU A 15 -44.42 -20.28 46.48
C LEU A 15 -42.92 -20.27 46.87
N ALA A 16 -42.06 -20.75 45.96
CA ALA A 16 -41.03 -19.97 45.25
C ALA A 16 -39.98 -20.87 44.54
N LEU A 17 -39.26 -20.25 43.59
CA LEU A 17 -37.98 -20.64 42.98
C LEU A 17 -38.00 -21.28 41.57
N VAL A 18 -38.03 -20.37 40.59
CA VAL A 18 -37.12 -20.33 39.44
C VAL A 18 -35.69 -20.78 39.83
N TRP A 19 -35.00 -21.49 38.93
CA TRP A 19 -33.54 -21.44 38.58
C TRP A 19 -33.27 -22.66 37.68
N ALA A 20 -33.26 -22.51 36.35
CA ALA A 20 -32.12 -22.09 35.51
C ALA A 20 -31.08 -23.20 35.27
N SER A 21 -31.07 -23.74 34.05
CA SER A 21 -29.87 -24.26 33.39
C SER A 21 -30.04 -24.28 31.87
N THR A 22 -30.34 -23.12 31.28
CA THR A 22 -29.99 -22.85 29.88
C THR A 22 -28.52 -22.45 29.87
N THR A 23 -27.64 -23.40 29.56
CA THR A 23 -26.27 -23.11 29.15
C THR A 23 -26.35 -22.43 27.79
N LEU A 24 -26.60 -21.12 27.79
CA LEU A 24 -26.25 -20.26 26.67
C LEU A 24 -24.74 -20.36 26.54
N ALA A 25 -24.28 -21.15 25.56
CA ALA A 25 -22.99 -20.92 24.96
C ALA A 25 -23.04 -19.51 24.38
N ALA A 26 -22.62 -18.53 25.18
CA ALA A 26 -22.29 -17.22 24.71
C ALA A 26 -21.04 -17.36 23.85
N CYS A 27 -21.21 -17.79 22.59
CA CYS A 27 -20.31 -17.36 21.53
C CYS A 27 -20.47 -15.84 21.50
N GLY A 28 -19.61 -15.16 22.25
CA GLY A 28 -19.58 -13.70 22.25
C GLY A 28 -19.45 -13.24 20.80
N LEU A 29 -20.31 -12.31 20.41
CA LEU A 29 -20.03 -11.40 19.31
C LEU A 29 -18.82 -10.54 19.72
N GLY A 30 -17.65 -11.18 19.78
CA GLY A 30 -16.36 -10.53 19.95
C GLY A 30 -15.97 -9.91 18.62
N ALA A 31 -15.22 -8.81 18.67
CA ALA A 31 -14.82 -8.02 17.52
C ALA A 31 -13.86 -8.75 16.56
N GLY A 32 -13.94 -10.08 16.38
CA GLY A 32 -12.98 -10.86 15.59
C GLY A 32 -11.61 -11.04 16.27
N ALA A 33 -10.75 -11.85 15.65
CA ALA A 33 -9.35 -12.00 16.06
C ALA A 33 -8.56 -10.74 15.69
N THR A 34 -7.70 -10.26 16.59
CA THR A 34 -6.89 -9.05 16.35
C THR A 34 -5.85 -9.33 15.26
N PRO A 35 -5.76 -8.50 14.20
CA PRO A 35 -4.72 -8.64 13.19
C PRO A 35 -3.32 -8.57 13.82
N THR A 36 -2.43 -9.46 13.39
CA THR A 36 -1.00 -9.48 13.74
C THR A 36 -0.16 -9.04 12.55
N ASP A 37 1.12 -8.72 12.81
CA ASP A 37 2.11 -8.34 11.80
C ASP A 37 1.67 -7.15 10.94
N THR A 38 0.80 -6.30 11.50
CA THR A 38 0.35 -5.08 10.82
C THR A 38 1.38 -3.98 10.99
N ARG A 39 1.45 -3.07 10.01
CA ARG A 39 2.31 -1.88 10.08
C ARG A 39 1.50 -0.62 9.83
N LEU A 40 1.77 0.41 10.62
CA LEU A 40 1.25 1.76 10.41
C LEU A 40 2.41 2.72 10.13
N THR A 41 2.40 3.35 8.97
CA THR A 41 3.36 4.40 8.61
C THR A 41 2.60 5.70 8.35
N ILE A 42 3.09 6.81 8.92
CA ILE A 42 2.54 8.15 8.75
C ILE A 42 3.67 9.05 8.26
N THR A 43 3.53 9.59 7.06
CA THR A 43 4.54 10.46 6.44
C THR A 43 3.93 11.74 5.89
N GLN A 44 4.81 12.63 5.50
CA GLN A 44 4.53 13.85 4.81
C GLN A 44 5.47 13.99 3.61
N ASP A 45 5.04 14.73 2.61
CA ASP A 45 5.81 15.08 1.42
C ASP A 45 6.24 13.83 0.65
N PHE A 46 5.27 13.01 0.22
CA PHE A 46 5.50 11.81 -0.59
C PHE A 46 6.47 10.83 0.06
N GLY A 47 6.30 10.60 1.37
CA GLY A 47 7.14 9.70 2.15
C GLY A 47 8.51 10.22 2.56
N THR A 48 8.88 11.44 2.17
CA THR A 48 10.22 11.99 2.45
C THR A 48 10.41 12.41 3.90
N LYS A 49 9.32 12.79 4.60
CA LYS A 49 9.34 13.10 6.02
C LYS A 49 8.50 12.11 6.80
N VAL A 50 9.15 11.37 7.69
CA VAL A 50 8.48 10.41 8.58
C VAL A 50 7.94 11.16 9.79
N LEU A 51 6.65 10.95 10.09
CA LEU A 51 5.99 11.52 11.27
C LEU A 51 5.82 10.46 12.35
N ASP A 52 5.42 9.24 11.97
CA ASP A 52 5.37 8.08 12.85
C ASP A 52 5.53 6.77 12.04
N GLU A 53 6.07 5.74 12.66
CA GLU A 53 6.20 4.41 12.07
C GLU A 53 6.12 3.36 13.18
N ARG A 54 5.20 2.40 13.04
CA ARG A 54 4.90 1.39 14.06
C ARG A 54 4.76 0.02 13.42
N ASP A 55 5.57 -0.90 13.90
CA ASP A 55 5.29 -2.34 13.80
C ASP A 55 4.30 -2.70 14.92
N ASP A 56 3.35 -3.58 14.62
CA ASP A 56 2.30 -4.03 15.53
C ASP A 56 1.59 -2.87 16.27
N PRO A 57 1.02 -1.89 15.53
CA PRO A 57 0.24 -0.81 16.12
C PRO A 57 -0.91 -1.34 16.96
N GLN A 58 -1.36 -0.55 17.94
CA GLN A 58 -2.47 -0.96 18.78
C GLN A 58 -3.72 -1.17 17.92
N SER A 59 -4.24 -2.39 17.90
CA SER A 59 -5.39 -2.80 17.09
C SER A 59 -6.35 -3.72 17.88
N ARG A 60 -7.52 -3.99 17.29
CA ARG A 60 -8.54 -4.97 17.69
C ARG A 60 -9.10 -5.62 16.43
N GLY A 61 -9.77 -6.77 16.56
CA GLY A 61 -10.13 -7.60 15.42
C GLY A 61 -10.85 -6.92 14.25
N ALA A 62 -11.89 -6.17 14.53
CA ALA A 62 -12.72 -5.49 13.52
C ALA A 62 -12.36 -4.01 13.43
N ASP A 63 -11.12 -3.64 13.76
CA ASP A 63 -10.68 -2.27 13.54
C ASP A 63 -10.58 -1.99 12.04
N THR A 64 -11.22 -0.92 11.63
CA THR A 64 -11.02 -0.34 10.30
C THR A 64 -9.74 0.49 10.29
N VAL A 65 -9.26 0.86 9.10
CA VAL A 65 -8.08 1.74 8.95
C VAL A 65 -8.22 3.02 9.79
N MET A 66 -9.41 3.63 9.86
CA MET A 66 -9.69 4.79 10.70
C MET A 66 -9.56 4.46 12.20
N ARG A 67 -10.07 3.31 12.64
CA ARG A 67 -9.95 2.89 14.04
C ARG A 67 -8.50 2.59 14.42
N LEU A 68 -7.77 1.92 13.54
CA LEU A 68 -6.33 1.70 13.69
C LEU A 68 -5.61 3.04 13.86
N LEU A 69 -5.85 4.00 12.97
CA LEU A 69 -5.23 5.32 13.04
C LEU A 69 -5.60 6.06 14.34
N GLN A 70 -6.88 6.11 14.72
CA GLN A 70 -7.36 6.80 15.93
C GLN A 70 -6.81 6.22 17.24
N ARG A 71 -6.39 4.95 17.26
CA ARG A 71 -5.74 4.35 18.43
C ARG A 71 -4.29 4.80 18.59
N ASN A 72 -3.63 5.12 17.48
CA ASN A 72 -2.19 5.31 17.43
C ASN A 72 -1.78 6.77 17.18
N ALA A 73 -2.71 7.64 16.78
CA ALA A 73 -2.47 9.05 16.50
C ALA A 73 -3.66 9.94 16.89
N LYS A 74 -3.44 11.24 17.05
CA LYS A 74 -4.52 12.22 17.28
C LYS A 74 -5.14 12.61 15.94
N VAL A 75 -6.35 12.12 15.69
CA VAL A 75 -7.06 12.34 14.43
C VAL A 75 -8.19 13.35 14.61
N GLN A 76 -8.26 14.35 13.73
CA GLN A 76 -9.47 15.15 13.55
C GLN A 76 -10.11 14.75 12.22
N THR A 77 -11.43 14.64 12.21
CA THR A 77 -12.19 14.21 11.03
C THR A 77 -13.21 15.26 10.59
N ARG A 78 -13.63 15.20 9.31
CA ARG A 78 -14.76 15.96 8.76
C ARG A 78 -15.79 15.03 8.12
N TYR A 79 -16.89 15.61 7.63
CA TYR A 79 -17.92 14.93 6.84
C TYR A 79 -18.46 13.64 7.52
N GLY A 80 -18.88 13.75 8.78
CA GLY A 80 -19.44 12.61 9.51
C GLY A 80 -18.41 11.58 9.98
N GLY A 81 -17.11 11.88 9.92
CA GLY A 81 -16.04 11.04 10.49
C GLY A 81 -15.28 10.19 9.48
N GLY A 82 -15.75 10.11 8.23
CA GLY A 82 -15.12 9.30 7.18
C GLY A 82 -13.86 9.92 6.56
N PHE A 83 -13.64 11.21 6.77
CA PHE A 83 -12.56 11.96 6.14
C PHE A 83 -11.56 12.48 7.17
N VAL A 84 -10.28 12.15 7.02
CA VAL A 84 -9.21 12.63 7.90
C VAL A 84 -8.85 14.07 7.55
N GLN A 85 -9.08 14.99 8.48
CA GLN A 85 -8.71 16.40 8.33
C GLN A 85 -7.31 16.68 8.88
N SER A 86 -6.91 16.02 9.96
CA SER A 86 -5.56 16.14 10.50
C SER A 86 -5.12 14.89 11.25
N ILE A 87 -3.82 14.65 11.25
CA ILE A 87 -3.13 13.63 12.04
C ILE A 87 -2.01 14.34 12.80
N ASP A 88 -2.02 14.25 14.12
CA ASP A 88 -1.03 14.87 15.03
C ASP A 88 -0.73 16.34 14.73
N GLY A 89 -1.77 17.09 14.35
CA GLY A 89 -1.69 18.53 14.08
C GLY A 89 -1.29 18.90 12.65
N VAL A 90 -0.90 17.95 11.81
CA VAL A 90 -0.68 18.18 10.38
C VAL A 90 -2.02 18.07 9.65
N ALA A 91 -2.51 19.19 9.12
CA ALA A 91 -3.84 19.30 8.53
C ALA A 91 -3.82 19.30 7.00
N GLY A 92 -4.85 18.72 6.39
CA GLY A 92 -5.20 18.96 4.99
C GLY A 92 -5.70 20.39 4.76
N GLY A 93 -5.72 20.84 3.51
CA GLY A 93 -6.12 22.20 3.12
C GLY A 93 -5.14 22.78 2.11
N THR A 94 -4.59 23.95 2.41
CA THR A 94 -3.65 24.65 1.52
C THR A 94 -2.34 24.93 2.26
N ARG A 95 -1.19 24.55 1.66
CA ARG A 95 0.17 24.87 2.12
C ARG A 95 0.93 25.54 0.98
N ASP A 96 1.47 26.74 1.21
CA ASP A 96 2.17 27.54 0.20
C ASP A 96 1.37 27.76 -1.10
N GLY A 97 0.05 27.98 -0.95
CA GLY A 97 -0.87 28.15 -2.08
C GLY A 97 -1.19 26.86 -2.86
N ARG A 98 -0.80 25.69 -2.34
CA ARG A 98 -1.02 24.38 -2.96
C ARG A 98 -1.97 23.52 -2.14
N PRO A 99 -2.87 22.78 -2.79
CA PRO A 99 -3.76 21.89 -2.07
C PRO A 99 -2.97 20.67 -1.56
N VAL A 100 -3.16 20.35 -0.28
CA VAL A 100 -2.53 19.22 0.40
C VAL A 100 -3.58 18.44 1.17
N ASP A 101 -3.46 17.12 1.20
CA ASP A 101 -4.38 16.29 1.98
C ASP A 101 -3.77 14.96 2.40
N TRP A 102 -4.51 14.20 3.20
CA TRP A 102 -4.16 12.87 3.67
C TRP A 102 -4.72 11.78 2.75
N PHE A 103 -3.81 10.97 2.21
CA PHE A 103 -4.14 9.78 1.42
C PHE A 103 -3.64 8.55 2.16
N PHE A 104 -4.32 7.42 2.00
CA PHE A 104 -3.88 6.17 2.60
C PHE A 104 -3.80 5.03 1.60
N TYR A 105 -2.73 4.27 1.74
CA TYR A 105 -2.42 3.10 0.95
C TYR A 105 -2.52 1.87 1.86
N VAL A 106 -3.09 0.79 1.33
CA VAL A 106 -2.99 -0.53 1.97
C VAL A 106 -2.20 -1.41 1.02
N ASN A 107 -1.07 -1.94 1.50
CA ASN A 107 -0.17 -2.78 0.72
C ASN A 107 0.19 -2.14 -0.64
N GLY A 108 0.45 -0.83 -0.62
CA GLY A 108 0.98 -0.08 -1.78
C GLY A 108 -0.07 0.35 -2.81
N VAL A 109 -1.35 0.17 -2.51
CA VAL A 109 -2.45 0.58 -3.38
C VAL A 109 -3.32 1.61 -2.66
N LEU A 110 -3.64 2.71 -3.35
CA LEU A 110 -4.55 3.72 -2.82
C LEU A 110 -5.93 3.07 -2.62
N SER A 111 -6.43 3.14 -1.39
CA SER A 111 -7.68 2.46 -1.04
C SER A 111 -8.87 3.05 -1.80
N GLN A 112 -9.64 2.18 -2.45
CA GLN A 112 -10.93 2.54 -3.07
C GLN A 112 -12.07 2.60 -2.05
N GLU A 113 -11.86 1.98 -0.88
CA GLU A 113 -12.77 2.07 0.25
C GLU A 113 -12.38 3.21 1.19
N GLY A 114 -13.36 3.85 1.82
CA GLY A 114 -13.09 4.84 2.87
C GLY A 114 -12.44 4.20 4.10
N ALA A 115 -11.66 4.99 4.84
CA ALA A 115 -10.94 4.51 6.03
C ALA A 115 -11.87 3.94 7.13
N THR A 116 -13.15 4.30 7.14
CA THR A 116 -14.16 3.76 8.06
C THR A 116 -14.76 2.43 7.62
N SER A 117 -14.43 1.95 6.42
CA SER A 117 -15.00 0.74 5.82
C SER A 117 -13.97 -0.38 5.66
N TYR A 118 -12.73 -0.03 5.30
CA TYR A 118 -11.67 -1.02 5.13
C TYR A 118 -11.29 -1.62 6.49
N GLU A 119 -11.62 -2.89 6.72
CA GLU A 119 -11.16 -3.67 7.88
C GLU A 119 -9.71 -4.10 7.70
N VAL A 120 -8.87 -3.80 8.68
CA VAL A 120 -7.44 -4.14 8.64
C VAL A 120 -7.26 -5.64 8.76
N LYS A 121 -6.45 -6.22 7.89
CA LYS A 121 -6.15 -7.66 7.87
C LYS A 121 -4.76 -7.94 8.41
N GLU A 122 -4.53 -9.20 8.77
CA GLU A 122 -3.21 -9.70 9.18
C GLU A 122 -2.17 -9.41 8.08
N GLY A 123 -1.03 -8.86 8.49
CA GLY A 123 0.06 -8.49 7.59
C GLY A 123 -0.15 -7.19 6.79
N ASP A 124 -1.28 -6.49 6.96
CA ASP A 124 -1.49 -5.24 6.22
C ASP A 124 -0.50 -4.15 6.65
N HIS A 125 0.13 -3.52 5.66
CA HIS A 125 0.85 -2.27 5.82
C HIS A 125 -0.03 -1.11 5.38
N VAL A 126 -0.56 -0.40 6.37
CA VAL A 126 -1.33 0.84 6.20
C VAL A 126 -0.37 2.03 6.20
N TRP A 127 -0.31 2.74 5.09
CA TRP A 127 0.54 3.92 4.93
C TRP A 127 -0.30 5.16 4.66
N TRP A 128 -0.30 6.10 5.61
CA TRP A 128 -0.86 7.44 5.45
C TRP A 128 0.24 8.41 5.00
N ASP A 129 0.00 9.17 3.94
CA ASP A 129 0.90 10.23 3.49
C ASP A 129 0.15 11.55 3.27
N HIS A 130 0.71 12.63 3.80
CA HIS A 130 0.26 14.00 3.58
C HIS A 130 1.03 14.65 2.44
N HIS A 131 0.39 14.89 1.30
CA HIS A 131 1.09 15.44 0.12
C HIS A 131 0.25 16.39 -0.74
N ASP A 132 0.94 17.09 -1.65
CA ASP A 132 0.36 17.99 -2.67
C ASP A 132 -0.38 17.15 -3.72
N TRP A 133 -1.67 17.42 -3.90
CA TRP A 133 -2.51 16.78 -4.94
C TRP A 133 -2.88 17.75 -6.08
N GLY A 134 -2.19 18.89 -6.18
CA GLY A 134 -2.46 19.93 -7.17
C GLY A 134 -2.04 19.57 -8.60
N LEU A 135 -1.20 18.54 -8.78
CA LEU A 135 -0.85 18.03 -10.11
C LEU A 135 -1.77 16.89 -10.56
N THR A 136 -1.97 15.89 -9.69
CA THR A 136 -2.79 14.70 -9.92
C THR A 136 -3.69 14.48 -8.71
N ASN A 137 -4.95 14.10 -8.94
CA ASN A 137 -5.94 13.92 -7.88
C ASN A 137 -5.60 12.73 -6.98
N ASP A 138 -4.92 11.74 -7.54
CA ASP A 138 -4.50 10.53 -6.86
C ASP A 138 -3.17 10.01 -7.44
N VAL A 139 -2.51 9.18 -6.64
CA VAL A 139 -1.46 8.26 -7.09
C VAL A 139 -1.97 6.85 -6.79
N PRO A 140 -2.43 6.08 -7.79
CA PRO A 140 -3.16 4.84 -7.54
C PRO A 140 -2.37 3.69 -6.90
N ALA A 141 -1.05 3.65 -7.13
CA ALA A 141 -0.17 2.62 -6.59
C ALA A 141 1.22 3.17 -6.33
N VAL A 142 1.90 2.63 -5.32
CA VAL A 142 3.20 3.05 -4.83
C VAL A 142 4.09 1.86 -4.53
N VAL A 143 5.41 2.05 -4.60
CA VAL A 143 6.38 0.99 -4.33
C VAL A 143 6.78 0.86 -2.86
N GLY A 144 6.38 1.84 -2.04
CA GLY A 144 6.93 2.10 -0.71
C GLY A 144 6.63 1.09 0.38
N THR A 145 5.71 0.15 0.10
CA THR A 145 5.29 -0.94 0.98
C THR A 145 5.72 -2.30 0.44
N TYR A 146 6.69 -2.35 -0.49
CA TYR A 146 7.27 -3.62 -0.93
C TYR A 146 7.77 -4.43 0.29
N PRO A 147 7.43 -5.74 0.42
CA PRO A 147 6.82 -6.61 -0.59
C PRO A 147 5.31 -6.86 -0.41
N GLU A 148 4.63 -6.10 0.45
CA GLU A 148 3.28 -6.41 0.92
C GLU A 148 2.20 -6.64 -0.15
N PRO A 149 2.13 -5.88 -1.27
CA PRO A 149 1.15 -6.18 -2.32
C PRO A 149 1.25 -7.60 -2.87
N PHE A 150 2.41 -8.25 -2.75
CA PHE A 150 2.62 -9.62 -3.23
C PHE A 150 2.44 -10.68 -2.14
N VAL A 151 2.78 -10.36 -0.88
CA VAL A 151 2.73 -11.32 0.24
C VAL A 151 1.33 -11.38 0.84
N HIS A 152 0.76 -10.23 1.17
CA HIS A 152 -0.55 -10.12 1.81
C HIS A 152 -1.65 -9.74 0.81
N GLY A 153 -1.26 -9.26 -0.37
CA GLY A 153 -2.18 -8.99 -1.47
C GLY A 153 -2.68 -7.54 -1.48
N VAL A 154 -3.66 -7.29 -2.33
CA VAL A 154 -4.25 -5.95 -2.53
C VAL A 154 -5.75 -6.04 -2.29
N GLU A 155 -6.32 -5.01 -1.65
CA GLU A 155 -7.76 -4.94 -1.33
C GLU A 155 -8.24 -6.20 -0.59
N GLY A 156 -7.34 -6.73 0.25
CA GLY A 156 -7.62 -7.88 1.09
C GLY A 156 -7.78 -9.21 0.34
N LYS A 157 -7.31 -9.29 -0.90
CA LYS A 157 -7.22 -10.52 -1.71
C LYS A 157 -5.76 -10.80 -2.06
N ARG A 158 -5.32 -12.03 -1.78
CA ARG A 158 -4.04 -12.54 -2.32
C ARG A 158 -4.24 -12.93 -3.78
N LEU A 159 -3.54 -12.25 -4.67
CA LEU A 159 -3.65 -12.45 -6.12
C LEU A 159 -2.46 -13.26 -6.65
N PRO A 160 -2.66 -14.11 -7.68
CA PRO A 160 -1.55 -14.66 -8.44
C PRO A 160 -0.60 -13.56 -8.92
N VAL A 161 0.71 -13.86 -8.90
CA VAL A 161 1.74 -12.95 -9.40
C VAL A 161 2.33 -13.50 -10.69
N ARG A 162 2.44 -12.65 -11.70
CA ARG A 162 3.06 -12.99 -12.97
C ARG A 162 4.22 -12.05 -13.28
N VAL A 163 5.41 -12.61 -13.41
CA VAL A 163 6.57 -11.91 -13.96
C VAL A 163 6.55 -12.03 -15.48
N GLU A 164 6.48 -10.90 -16.16
CA GLU A 164 6.47 -10.80 -17.61
C GLU A 164 7.81 -10.31 -18.14
N CYS A 165 8.45 -11.17 -18.95
CA CYS A 165 9.76 -10.92 -19.51
C CYS A 165 9.65 -10.59 -21.01
N VAL A 166 10.49 -9.67 -21.48
CA VAL A 166 10.74 -9.50 -22.92
C VAL A 166 11.34 -10.78 -23.50
N GLU A 167 12.37 -11.30 -22.82
CA GLU A 167 13.08 -12.53 -23.17
C GLU A 167 12.93 -13.53 -22.02
N LEU A 168 12.43 -14.74 -22.31
CA LEU A 168 12.16 -15.74 -21.27
C LEU A 168 13.41 -16.23 -20.55
N GLU A 169 14.56 -16.22 -21.22
CA GLU A 169 15.86 -16.64 -20.67
C GLU A 169 16.65 -15.47 -20.03
N SER A 170 16.00 -14.31 -19.82
CA SER A 170 16.64 -13.15 -19.22
C SER A 170 16.99 -13.41 -17.76
N THR A 171 18.29 -13.33 -17.43
CA THR A 171 18.80 -13.46 -16.06
C THR A 171 18.25 -12.37 -15.13
N THR A 172 18.02 -11.17 -15.66
CA THR A 172 17.42 -10.07 -14.90
C THR A 172 15.96 -10.34 -14.56
N CYS A 173 15.21 -10.96 -15.48
CA CYS A 173 13.84 -11.37 -15.22
C CYS A 173 13.77 -12.55 -14.23
N ASP A 174 14.70 -13.51 -14.35
CA ASP A 174 14.83 -14.60 -13.39
C ASP A 174 15.18 -14.11 -11.99
N ALA A 175 16.05 -13.10 -11.86
CA ALA A 175 16.39 -12.51 -10.57
C ALA A 175 15.17 -11.90 -9.85
N VAL A 176 14.26 -11.26 -10.60
CA VAL A 176 13.00 -10.72 -10.06
C VAL A 176 12.08 -11.86 -9.61
N ARG A 177 11.90 -12.89 -10.44
CA ARG A 177 11.11 -14.08 -10.07
C ARG A 177 11.68 -14.72 -8.80
N ASP A 178 12.98 -14.99 -8.77
CA ASP A 178 13.64 -15.71 -7.69
C ASP A 178 13.56 -14.93 -6.38
N ARG A 179 13.66 -13.59 -6.45
CA ARG A 179 13.46 -12.73 -5.28
C ARG A 179 12.03 -12.85 -4.74
N LEU A 180 11.01 -12.80 -5.59
CA LEU A 180 9.62 -12.96 -5.15
C LEU A 180 9.36 -14.37 -4.60
N VAL A 181 9.90 -15.41 -5.25
CA VAL A 181 9.81 -16.81 -4.77
C VAL A 181 10.48 -16.96 -3.39
N SER A 182 11.61 -16.27 -3.14
CA SER A 182 12.29 -16.31 -1.84
C SER A 182 11.46 -15.74 -0.69
N LEU A 183 10.44 -14.93 -1.01
CA LEU A 183 9.45 -14.42 -0.06
C LEU A 183 8.23 -15.36 0.10
N GLY A 184 8.27 -16.56 -0.48
CA GLY A 184 7.18 -17.53 -0.41
C GLY A 184 6.05 -17.27 -1.41
N ILE A 185 6.22 -16.38 -2.38
CA ILE A 185 5.20 -16.03 -3.36
C ILE A 185 5.19 -17.05 -4.50
N VAL A 186 4.01 -17.54 -4.88
CA VAL A 186 3.83 -18.37 -6.08
C VAL A 186 3.83 -17.47 -7.32
N VAL A 187 4.88 -17.55 -8.12
CA VAL A 187 5.10 -16.67 -9.28
C VAL A 187 5.07 -17.46 -10.58
N GLY A 188 4.18 -17.07 -11.50
CA GLY A 188 4.24 -17.51 -12.88
C GLY A 188 5.20 -16.65 -13.70
N LYS A 189 6.01 -17.25 -14.58
CA LYS A 189 6.85 -16.52 -15.54
C LYS A 189 6.28 -16.66 -16.95
N GLY A 190 6.32 -15.61 -17.77
CA GLY A 190 6.00 -15.73 -19.19
C GLY A 190 6.28 -14.48 -20.01
N GLY A 191 5.98 -14.55 -21.31
CA GLY A 191 6.21 -13.42 -22.21
C GLY A 191 5.22 -12.28 -22.00
N LEU A 192 5.63 -11.07 -22.37
CA LEU A 192 4.80 -9.86 -22.36
C LEU A 192 3.42 -10.09 -22.98
N GLN A 193 2.37 -9.66 -22.28
CA GLN A 193 0.98 -9.62 -22.77
C GLN A 193 0.43 -10.97 -23.28
N ARG A 194 1.06 -12.11 -22.93
CA ARG A 194 0.61 -13.43 -23.39
C ARG A 194 -0.53 -14.02 -22.56
N SER A 195 -0.78 -13.50 -21.36
CA SER A 195 -1.88 -13.90 -20.49
C SER A 195 -2.21 -12.76 -19.55
N LEU A 196 -3.31 -12.06 -19.84
CA LEU A 196 -3.82 -10.93 -19.05
C LEU A 196 -5.03 -11.41 -18.24
N ALA A 197 -4.79 -12.31 -17.28
CA ALA A 197 -5.83 -12.70 -16.34
C ALA A 197 -6.27 -11.46 -15.52
N ALA A 198 -7.58 -11.25 -15.40
CA ALA A 198 -8.16 -10.04 -14.82
C ALA A 198 -7.77 -9.82 -13.34
N GLU A 199 -7.49 -10.89 -12.61
CA GLU A 199 -7.12 -10.87 -11.19
C GLU A 199 -5.68 -11.37 -10.99
N THR A 200 -4.70 -10.69 -11.58
CA THR A 200 -3.28 -11.05 -11.46
C THR A 200 -2.42 -9.81 -11.34
N ILE A 201 -1.52 -9.79 -10.35
CA ILE A 201 -0.52 -8.73 -10.23
C ILE A 201 0.57 -9.01 -11.26
N ARG A 202 0.80 -8.06 -12.16
CA ARG A 202 1.80 -8.17 -13.23
C ARG A 202 3.07 -7.45 -12.81
N VAL A 203 4.21 -8.09 -13.03
CA VAL A 203 5.56 -7.51 -12.82
C VAL A 203 6.28 -7.54 -14.16
N ILE A 204 6.33 -6.40 -14.84
CA ILE A 204 6.92 -6.27 -16.19
C ILE A 204 8.38 -5.86 -16.06
N VAL A 205 9.27 -6.65 -16.67
CA VAL A 205 10.72 -6.49 -16.58
C VAL A 205 11.34 -6.39 -17.98
N GLY A 206 12.06 -5.31 -18.26
CA GLY A 206 12.76 -5.12 -19.53
C GLY A 206 13.24 -3.69 -19.75
N ARG A 207 14.01 -3.45 -20.82
CA ARG A 207 14.38 -2.06 -21.19
C ARG A 207 13.15 -1.31 -21.67
N TYR A 208 13.10 0.00 -21.43
CA TYR A 208 11.88 0.78 -21.63
C TYR A 208 11.36 0.69 -23.07
N GLU A 209 12.26 0.78 -24.05
CA GLU A 209 11.92 0.66 -25.48
C GLU A 209 11.29 -0.69 -25.85
N GLN A 210 11.57 -1.74 -25.09
CA GLN A 210 11.04 -3.09 -25.32
C GLN A 210 9.66 -3.27 -24.69
N ILE A 211 9.42 -2.67 -23.52
CA ILE A 211 8.19 -2.88 -22.74
C ILE A 211 7.10 -1.84 -23.00
N ARG A 212 7.43 -0.69 -23.63
CA ARG A 212 6.47 0.39 -23.92
C ARG A 212 5.32 0.03 -24.88
N ALA A 213 5.38 -1.13 -25.52
CA ALA A 213 4.26 -1.67 -26.28
C ALA A 213 3.04 -1.98 -25.37
N ASP A 214 3.30 -2.33 -24.11
CA ASP A 214 2.25 -2.49 -23.11
C ASP A 214 1.53 -1.16 -22.84
N LYS A 215 0.20 -1.17 -22.94
CA LYS A 215 -0.61 0.05 -22.84
C LYS A 215 -0.57 0.67 -21.46
N THR A 216 -0.50 -0.15 -20.41
CA THR A 216 -0.42 0.29 -19.03
C THR A 216 0.97 0.87 -18.74
N VAL A 217 2.05 0.21 -19.19
CA VAL A 217 3.41 0.75 -19.07
C VAL A 217 3.56 2.07 -19.81
N ARG A 218 2.99 2.20 -21.02
CA ARG A 218 3.10 3.43 -21.84
C ARG A 218 2.44 4.65 -21.19
N GLN A 219 1.59 4.49 -20.18
CA GLN A 219 1.06 5.63 -19.42
C GLN A 219 2.17 6.44 -18.73
N LEU A 220 3.33 5.83 -18.45
CA LEU A 220 4.50 6.54 -17.91
C LEU A 220 4.95 7.70 -18.82
N GLU A 221 4.76 7.60 -20.16
CA GLU A 221 5.09 8.68 -21.11
C GLU A 221 4.21 9.92 -20.90
N GLN A 222 3.05 9.76 -20.29
CA GLN A 222 2.06 10.81 -20.06
C GLN A 222 2.22 11.50 -18.70
N GLY A 223 3.11 10.97 -17.84
CA GLY A 223 3.46 11.54 -16.54
C GLY A 223 2.41 11.29 -15.44
N PRO A 224 2.51 12.03 -14.31
CA PRO A 224 1.78 11.71 -13.08
C PRO A 224 0.27 11.78 -13.20
N LYS A 225 -0.25 12.68 -14.04
CA LYS A 225 -1.70 12.85 -14.24
C LYS A 225 -2.41 11.62 -14.78
N VAL A 226 -1.67 10.72 -15.43
CA VAL A 226 -2.22 9.51 -16.05
C VAL A 226 -1.69 8.26 -15.36
N SER A 227 -0.41 8.25 -14.98
CA SER A 227 0.23 7.06 -14.40
C SER A 227 0.34 7.06 -12.88
N GLY A 228 0.18 8.22 -12.22
CA GLY A 228 0.55 8.43 -10.82
C GLY A 228 2.06 8.51 -10.57
N VAL A 229 2.90 8.26 -11.58
CA VAL A 229 4.36 8.15 -11.42
C VAL A 229 5.06 9.46 -11.77
N TYR A 230 5.86 9.97 -10.83
CA TYR A 230 6.67 11.20 -10.96
C TYR A 230 8.01 10.98 -11.68
N ALA A 231 7.96 10.18 -12.74
CA ALA A 231 9.00 10.04 -13.73
C ALA A 231 8.40 9.78 -15.11
N ARG A 232 9.09 10.22 -16.16
CA ARG A 232 8.67 10.05 -17.56
C ARG A 232 9.83 9.52 -18.39
N PRO A 233 9.87 8.21 -18.68
CA PRO A 233 10.77 7.67 -19.68
C PRO A 233 10.49 8.27 -21.07
N ALA A 234 11.54 8.53 -21.84
CA ALA A 234 11.43 8.93 -23.23
C ALA A 234 10.98 7.74 -24.09
N ALA A 235 10.21 8.01 -25.16
CA ALA A 235 9.69 6.95 -26.03
C ALA A 235 10.78 6.13 -26.74
N ASP A 236 11.99 6.67 -26.90
CA ASP A 236 13.15 5.98 -27.44
C ASP A 236 13.88 5.11 -26.41
N GLY A 237 13.44 5.14 -25.14
CA GLY A 237 14.03 4.41 -24.02
C GLY A 237 15.33 4.99 -23.49
N ARG A 238 15.87 6.08 -24.04
CA ARG A 238 17.25 6.51 -23.75
C ARG A 238 17.40 7.40 -22.52
N SER A 239 16.28 7.89 -21.98
CA SER A 239 16.30 8.78 -20.82
C SER A 239 15.05 8.67 -19.98
N ILE A 240 15.16 9.09 -18.71
CA ILE A 240 14.05 9.18 -17.76
C ILE A 240 14.04 10.57 -17.14
N ALA A 241 13.01 11.36 -17.42
CA ALA A 241 12.81 12.65 -16.76
C ALA A 241 12.27 12.41 -15.34
N VAL A 242 12.97 12.89 -14.33
CA VAL A 242 12.55 12.91 -12.92
C VAL A 242 11.74 14.18 -12.67
N LEU A 243 10.61 14.05 -11.97
CA LEU A 243 9.68 15.15 -11.76
C LEU A 243 9.57 15.53 -10.28
N ASP A 244 9.41 16.82 -10.01
CA ASP A 244 9.00 17.34 -8.70
C ASP A 244 7.48 17.17 -8.49
N PRO A 245 6.94 17.43 -7.28
CA PRO A 245 5.49 17.39 -7.02
C PRO A 245 4.64 18.28 -7.94
N ARG A 246 5.25 19.28 -8.60
CA ARG A 246 4.57 20.18 -9.54
C ARG A 246 4.62 19.66 -10.98
N GLY A 247 5.26 18.52 -11.22
CA GLY A 247 5.43 17.92 -12.54
C GLY A 247 6.53 18.57 -13.37
N ARG A 248 7.37 19.41 -12.75
CA ARG A 248 8.52 20.02 -13.44
C ARG A 248 9.67 19.03 -13.44
N THR A 249 10.36 18.94 -14.57
CA THR A 249 11.57 18.12 -14.66
C THR A 249 12.68 18.74 -13.83
N THR A 250 13.15 18.02 -12.81
CA THR A 250 14.29 18.40 -11.98
C THR A 250 15.59 17.85 -12.55
N ARG A 251 15.53 16.65 -13.15
CA ARG A 251 16.66 15.95 -13.75
C ARG A 251 16.22 15.13 -14.94
N THR A 252 17.14 14.88 -15.86
CA THR A 252 16.97 13.88 -16.93
C THR A 252 18.06 12.85 -16.77
N LEU A 253 17.68 11.64 -16.38
CA LEU A 253 18.59 10.51 -16.22
C LEU A 253 18.88 9.90 -17.60
N GLY A 254 20.16 9.61 -17.87
CA GLY A 254 20.65 9.13 -19.17
C GLY A 254 20.94 7.62 -19.20
N PRO A 255 21.98 7.18 -19.93
CA PRO A 255 22.44 5.79 -19.93
C PRO A 255 22.70 5.25 -18.52
N GLY A 256 22.38 3.99 -18.28
CA GLY A 256 22.49 3.33 -16.99
C GLY A 256 21.38 3.69 -15.98
N ALA A 257 20.34 4.41 -16.39
CA ALA A 257 19.24 4.79 -15.49
C ALA A 257 18.20 3.66 -15.35
N GLY A 258 17.80 3.37 -14.12
CA GLY A 258 16.76 2.41 -13.77
C GLY A 258 15.56 3.07 -13.11
N LEU A 259 14.38 2.47 -13.25
CA LEU A 259 13.13 2.89 -12.63
C LEU A 259 12.37 1.66 -12.10
N VAL A 260 11.92 1.77 -10.85
CA VAL A 260 10.94 0.88 -10.22
C VAL A 260 9.69 1.71 -9.95
N ALA A 261 8.56 1.32 -10.55
CA ALA A 261 7.30 2.02 -10.40
C ALA A 261 6.13 1.04 -10.30
N ALA A 262 5.03 1.50 -9.72
CA ALA A 262 3.74 0.81 -9.76
C ALA A 262 2.73 1.73 -10.44
N VAL A 263 1.96 1.18 -11.38
CA VAL A 263 0.87 1.88 -12.08
C VAL A 263 -0.40 1.07 -11.91
N ARG A 264 -1.55 1.73 -11.83
CA ARG A 264 -2.86 1.08 -11.74
C ARG A 264 -3.83 1.81 -12.66
N VAL A 265 -4.68 1.05 -13.34
CA VAL A 265 -5.72 1.59 -14.23
C VAL A 265 -7.06 1.12 -13.70
N ASP A 266 -7.92 2.08 -13.38
CA ASP A 266 -9.23 1.83 -12.76
C ASP A 266 -9.08 0.88 -11.55
N ASP A 267 -9.97 -0.10 -11.43
CA ASP A 267 -9.98 -1.08 -10.35
C ASP A 267 -9.05 -2.28 -10.57
N ALA A 268 -8.32 -2.34 -11.69
CA ALA A 268 -7.45 -3.48 -11.98
C ALA A 268 -6.31 -3.62 -10.96
N PRO A 269 -5.75 -4.84 -10.75
CA PRO A 269 -4.55 -5.01 -9.92
C PRO A 269 -3.37 -4.15 -10.42
N PRO A 270 -2.48 -3.69 -9.52
CA PRO A 270 -1.35 -2.86 -9.93
C PRO A 270 -0.40 -3.63 -10.86
N VAL A 271 0.15 -2.91 -11.83
CA VAL A 271 1.24 -3.37 -12.68
C VAL A 271 2.54 -2.75 -12.16
N TRP A 272 3.45 -3.60 -11.70
CA TRP A 272 4.79 -3.20 -11.32
C TRP A 272 5.70 -3.19 -12.55
N VAL A 273 6.50 -2.14 -12.67
CA VAL A 273 7.39 -1.92 -13.81
C VAL A 273 8.81 -1.78 -13.29
N LEU A 274 9.69 -2.70 -13.72
CA LEU A 274 11.13 -2.65 -13.48
C LEU A 274 11.81 -2.46 -14.83
N THR A 275 12.28 -1.24 -15.07
CA THR A 275 12.77 -0.82 -16.38
C THR A 275 14.07 -0.05 -16.29
N GLY A 276 14.81 0.01 -17.39
CA GLY A 276 15.97 0.88 -17.51
C GLY A 276 16.16 1.43 -18.91
N THR A 277 17.08 2.39 -19.04
CA THR A 277 17.48 2.98 -20.31
C THR A 277 18.43 2.10 -21.12
N ASP A 278 19.04 1.13 -20.45
CA ASP A 278 19.85 0.06 -21.00
C ASP A 278 19.88 -1.12 -19.99
N ASP A 279 20.66 -2.16 -20.29
CA ASP A 279 20.79 -3.33 -19.41
C ASP A 279 21.44 -3.01 -18.06
N THR A 280 22.25 -1.95 -17.96
CA THR A 280 22.82 -1.49 -16.69
C THR A 280 21.74 -0.85 -15.83
N GLY A 281 20.94 0.02 -16.42
CA GLY A 281 19.79 0.62 -15.75
C GLY A 281 18.76 -0.41 -15.32
N LEU A 282 18.47 -1.41 -16.17
CA LEU A 282 17.56 -2.50 -15.84
C LEU A 282 18.07 -3.35 -14.66
N ARG A 283 19.37 -3.66 -14.64
CA ARG A 283 20.00 -4.34 -13.49
C ARG A 283 19.95 -3.50 -12.21
N ALA A 284 20.11 -2.18 -12.31
CA ALA A 284 20.00 -1.28 -11.17
C ALA A 284 18.56 -1.27 -10.61
N ALA A 285 17.55 -1.17 -11.48
CA ALA A 285 16.13 -1.23 -11.08
C ALA A 285 15.75 -2.56 -10.40
N THR A 286 16.19 -3.68 -10.96
CA THR A 286 15.91 -5.01 -10.38
C THR A 286 16.64 -5.25 -9.06
N SER A 287 17.87 -4.75 -8.92
CA SER A 287 18.61 -4.81 -7.65
C SER A 287 17.92 -4.01 -6.55
N ALA A 288 17.27 -2.90 -6.93
CA ALA A 288 16.53 -2.03 -6.03
C ALA A 288 15.17 -2.59 -5.55
N LEU A 289 14.75 -3.77 -6.05
CA LEU A 289 13.57 -4.45 -5.55
C LEU A 289 13.85 -5.05 -4.16
N ASP A 290 13.91 -4.20 -3.15
CA ASP A 290 14.33 -4.51 -1.78
C ASP A 290 13.54 -3.63 -0.79
N PRO A 291 13.07 -4.14 0.36
CA PRO A 291 12.22 -3.38 1.28
C PRO A 291 12.89 -2.09 1.78
N ALA A 292 14.17 -2.13 2.15
CA ALA A 292 14.88 -0.96 2.64
C ALA A 292 15.08 0.09 1.53
N THR A 293 15.37 -0.38 0.33
CA THR A 293 15.56 0.49 -0.84
C THR A 293 14.26 1.17 -1.26
N LEU A 294 13.13 0.47 -1.22
CA LEU A 294 11.84 1.02 -1.68
C LEU A 294 11.05 1.74 -0.59
N ALA A 295 11.34 1.47 0.69
CA ALA A 295 10.61 2.00 1.84
C ALA A 295 10.19 3.47 1.66
N ARG A 296 8.87 3.70 1.77
CA ARG A 296 8.19 5.01 1.75
C ARG A 296 8.37 5.81 0.46
N LYS A 297 8.64 5.15 -0.67
CA LYS A 297 8.76 5.83 -1.96
C LYS A 297 7.53 5.58 -2.82
N PHE A 298 7.06 6.60 -3.54
CA PHE A 298 5.96 6.40 -4.49
C PHE A 298 6.46 5.63 -5.72
N ALA A 299 7.62 6.03 -6.24
CA ALA A 299 8.43 5.27 -7.18
C ALA A 299 9.93 5.51 -6.87
N TYR A 300 10.82 4.76 -7.52
CA TYR A 300 12.26 4.85 -7.28
C TYR A 300 13.04 4.88 -8.59
N ALA A 301 14.00 5.81 -8.69
CA ALA A 301 14.94 5.88 -9.80
C ALA A 301 16.39 5.71 -9.33
N SER A 302 17.25 5.17 -10.19
CA SER A 302 18.67 4.95 -9.89
C SER A 302 19.54 5.11 -11.14
N GLY A 303 20.85 5.29 -10.96
CA GLY A 303 21.81 5.38 -12.07
C GLY A 303 21.60 6.58 -12.99
N GLY A 304 22.38 6.65 -14.07
CA GLY A 304 22.26 7.66 -15.13
C GLY A 304 22.25 9.13 -14.67
N GLY A 305 22.91 9.45 -13.56
CA GLY A 305 22.94 10.80 -12.97
C GLY A 305 22.07 10.99 -11.72
N ALA A 306 21.42 9.93 -11.23
CA ALA A 306 20.81 9.93 -9.90
C ALA A 306 21.88 9.95 -8.80
N PRO A 307 21.58 10.48 -7.59
CA PRO A 307 22.48 10.40 -6.44
C PRO A 307 22.88 8.96 -6.09
N ASP A 308 23.99 8.80 -5.38
CA ASP A 308 24.41 7.51 -4.83
C ASP A 308 23.32 6.96 -3.90
N GLY A 309 22.93 5.70 -4.11
CA GLY A 309 21.77 5.10 -3.42
C GLY A 309 20.41 5.41 -4.05
N GLY A 310 20.38 6.11 -5.19
CA GLY A 310 19.18 6.41 -5.97
C GLY A 310 18.29 7.52 -5.40
N LEU A 311 17.06 7.57 -5.88
CA LEU A 311 16.15 8.70 -5.65
C LEU A 311 14.71 8.19 -5.47
N GLY A 312 14.06 8.62 -4.38
CA GLY A 312 12.61 8.52 -4.24
C GLY A 312 11.91 9.55 -5.10
N LEU A 313 10.83 9.14 -5.76
CA LEU A 313 10.03 9.97 -6.63
C LEU A 313 8.68 10.28 -5.96
N PRO A 314 8.11 11.48 -6.12
CA PRO A 314 8.71 12.67 -6.74
C PRO A 314 9.99 13.15 -6.05
N GLU A 315 10.84 13.87 -6.78
CA GLU A 315 11.96 14.58 -6.16
C GLU A 315 11.42 15.80 -5.42
N VAL A 316 11.16 15.64 -4.12
CA VAL A 316 10.77 16.74 -3.24
C VAL A 316 12.02 17.57 -2.93
N PRO A 317 12.01 18.89 -3.21
CA PRO A 317 13.12 19.75 -2.85
C PRO A 317 13.33 19.71 -1.33
N THR A 318 14.51 19.32 -0.87
CA THR A 318 14.87 19.47 0.53
C THR A 318 14.84 20.96 0.85
N THR A 319 13.94 21.40 1.72
CA THR A 319 13.98 22.78 2.19
C THR A 319 15.31 22.96 2.91
N ALA A 320 16.20 23.81 2.40
CA ALA A 320 17.40 24.19 3.12
C ALA A 320 16.94 24.70 4.51
N ALA A 321 17.54 24.18 5.57
CA ALA A 321 17.31 24.71 6.91
C ALA A 321 17.51 26.24 6.84
N PRO A 322 16.63 27.05 7.45
CA PRO A 322 16.86 28.49 7.48
C PRO A 322 18.24 28.72 8.08
N ALA A 323 19.08 29.48 7.38
CA ALA A 323 20.34 29.95 7.91
C ALA A 323 20.02 30.59 9.28
N THR A 324 20.59 30.02 10.34
CA THR A 324 20.45 30.59 11.68
C THR A 324 21.05 32.01 11.60
N PRO A 325 20.33 33.05 12.06
CA PRO A 325 20.82 34.43 11.98
C PRO A 325 22.13 34.62 12.75
#